data_AF-A0A2H0NND0-F1
#
_entry.id   AF-A0A2H0NND0-F1
#
_cell.length_a   1.000
_cell.length_b   1.000
_cell.length_c   1.000
_cell.angle_alpha   90.00
_cell.angle_beta   90.00
_cell.angle_gamma   90.00
#
_symmetry.space_group_name_H-M   'P 1'
#
loop_
_entity.id
_entity.type
_entity.pdbx_description
1 polymer ?
#
loop_
_entity_poly.entity_id
_entity_poly.type
_entity_poly.pdbx_seq_one_letter_code
_entity_poly.pdbx_strand_id
1 'polypeptide(L)' 'MDKELIAAAIAVSTRCEGCIAYHVRTLVRLGATREQINEMLSVAVYMGGGPSLMYAGEVLRAYDEFKQA' A
#
# COMPACT_ATOMS: atom_id res chain seq x y z
N MET A 1 -2.42 -10.92 7.51
CA MET A 1 -2.29 -10.40 6.12
C MET A 1 -3.43 -9.44 5.82
N ASP A 2 -4.67 -9.93 5.72
CA ASP A 2 -5.83 -9.16 5.23
C ASP A 2 -6.04 -7.80 5.93
N LYS A 3 -5.91 -7.76 7.26
CA LYS A 3 -6.06 -6.52 8.03
C LYS A 3 -5.03 -5.45 7.65
N GLU A 4 -3.81 -5.84 7.33
CA GLU A 4 -2.75 -4.90 6.92
C GLU A 4 -2.93 -4.42 5.48
N LEU A 5 -3.46 -5.26 4.58
CA LEU A 5 -3.82 -4.83 3.23
C LEU A 5 -4.96 -3.81 3.30
N ILE A 6 -5.97 -4.05 4.14
CA ILE A 6 -7.06 -3.10 4.38
C ILE A 6 -6.52 -1.79 4.98
N ALA A 7 -5.64 -1.89 5.99
CA ALA A 7 -5.05 -0.71 6.61
C ALA A 7 -4.21 0.12 5.63
N ALA A 8 -3.42 -0.53 4.77
CA ALA A 8 -2.67 0.14 3.70
C ALA A 8 -3.61 0.81 2.68
N ALA A 9 -4.71 0.16 2.29
CA ALA A 9 -5.72 0.76 1.41
C ALA A 9 -6.37 2.00 2.04
N ILE A 10 -6.66 1.96 3.35
CA ILE A 10 -7.18 3.12 4.10
C ILE A 10 -6.11 4.21 4.19
N ALA A 11 -4.83 3.86 4.37
CA ALA A 11 -3.74 4.83 4.36
C ALA A 11 -3.65 5.58 3.01
N VAL A 12 -3.85 4.85 1.89
CA VAL A 12 -3.95 5.45 0.54
C VAL A 12 -5.18 6.35 0.43
N SER A 13 -6.36 5.90 0.86
CA SER A 13 -7.59 6.68 0.73
C SER A 13 -7.58 7.95 1.59
N THR A 14 -6.96 7.88 2.77
CA THR A 14 -6.76 9.00 3.69
C THR A 14 -5.51 9.83 3.38
N ARG A 15 -4.70 9.42 2.39
CA ARG A 15 -3.52 10.16 1.91
C ARG A 15 -2.49 10.41 3.01
N CYS A 16 -2.31 9.42 3.88
CA CYS A 16 -1.40 9.48 5.02
C CYS A 16 -0.07 8.78 4.71
N GLU A 17 0.97 9.54 4.35
CA GLU A 17 2.30 9.00 4.01
C GLU A 17 2.92 8.18 5.15
N GLY A 18 2.83 8.68 6.40
CA GLY A 18 3.34 7.95 7.56
C GLY A 18 2.63 6.61 7.79
N CYS A 19 1.32 6.57 7.54
CA CYS A 19 0.52 5.37 7.64
C CYS A 19 0.89 4.37 6.52
N ILE A 20 1.09 4.87 5.29
CA ILE A 20 1.56 4.06 4.15
C ILE A 20 2.89 3.41 4.50
N ALA A 21 3.89 4.18 4.93
CA ALA A 21 5.20 3.64 5.30
C ALA A 21 5.10 2.56 6.40
N TYR A 22 4.30 2.80 7.43
CA TYR A 22 4.11 1.85 8.53
C TYR A 22 3.47 0.54 8.09
N HIS A 23 2.34 0.60 7.39
CA HIS A 23 1.58 -0.58 6.98
C HIS A 23 2.30 -1.35 5.87
N VAL A 24 2.95 -0.67 4.92
CA VAL A 24 3.73 -1.33 3.86
C VAL A 24 4.94 -2.06 4.42
N ARG A 25 5.67 -1.46 5.38
CA ARG A 25 6.76 -2.17 6.08
C ARG A 25 6.26 -3.42 6.79
N THR A 26 5.08 -3.34 7.39
CA THR A 26 4.45 -4.48 8.08
C THR A 26 4.03 -5.57 7.09
N LEU A 27 3.46 -5.19 5.95
CA LEU A 27 3.12 -6.10 4.86
C LEU A 27 4.35 -6.85 4.33
N VAL A 28 5.48 -6.17 4.14
CA VAL A 28 6.74 -6.81 3.74
C VAL A 28 7.20 -7.84 4.77
N ARG A 29 7.15 -7.51 6.07
CA ARG A 29 7.48 -8.45 7.17
C ARG A 29 6.54 -9.65 7.24
N LEU A 30 5.28 -9.46 6.90
CA LEU A 30 4.28 -10.54 6.81
C LEU A 30 4.40 -11.38 5.54
N GLY A 31 5.33 -11.03 4.63
CA GLY A 31 5.54 -11.76 3.39
C GLY A 31 4.49 -11.47 2.31
N ALA A 32 3.86 -10.29 2.32
CA ALA A 32 2.94 -9.89 1.26
C ALA A 32 3.66 -9.95 -0.10
N THR A 33 2.98 -10.48 -1.12
CA THR A 33 3.52 -10.51 -2.49
C THR A 33 3.22 -9.22 -3.23
N ARG A 34 3.96 -8.97 -4.31
CA ARG A 34 3.74 -7.79 -5.17
C ARG A 34 2.33 -7.82 -5.78
N GLU A 35 1.83 -9.01 -6.11
CA GLU A 35 0.48 -9.25 -6.62
C GLU A 35 -0.58 -8.83 -5.61
N GLN A 36 -0.45 -9.24 -4.34
CA GLN A 36 -1.38 -8.85 -3.28
C GLN A 36 -1.42 -7.33 -3.06
N ILE A 37 -0.27 -6.67 -3.13
CA ILE A 37 -0.19 -5.20 -3.06
C ILE A 37 -0.90 -4.57 -4.27
N ASN A 38 -0.63 -5.07 -5.49
CA ASN A 38 -1.24 -4.53 -6.71
C ASN A 38 -2.76 -4.73 -6.75
N GLU A 39 -3.27 -5.89 -6.30
CA GLU A 39 -4.72 -6.15 -6.19
C GLU A 39 -5.39 -5.16 -5.24
N MET A 40 -4.80 -4.95 -4.05
CA MET A 40 -5.28 -3.98 -3.07
C MET A 40 -5.26 -2.55 -3.63
N LEU A 41 -4.16 -2.16 -4.29
CA LEU A 41 -4.03 -0.84 -4.89
C LEU A 41 -5.01 -0.62 -6.04
N SER A 42 -5.31 -1.65 -6.82
CA SER A 42 -6.30 -1.58 -7.89
C SER A 42 -7.67 -1.17 -7.34
N VAL A 43 -8.07 -1.72 -6.20
CA VAL A 43 -9.31 -1.32 -5.50
C VAL A 43 -9.20 0.11 -4.95
N ALA A 44 -8.08 0.47 -4.32
CA ALA A 44 -7.88 1.82 -3.78
C ALA A 44 -7.92 2.92 -4.87
N VAL A 45 -7.36 2.63 -6.04
CA VAL A 45 -7.39 3.51 -7.23
C VAL A 45 -8.79 3.55 -7.83
N TYR A 46 -9.47 2.41 -7.97
CA TYR A 46 -10.86 2.37 -8.44
C TYR A 46 -11.78 3.25 -7.58
N MET A 47 -11.62 3.20 -6.25
CA MET A 47 -12.48 3.94 -5.32
C MET A 47 -12.08 5.40 -5.10
N GLY A 48 -10.82 5.79 -5.36
CA GLY A 48 -10.32 7.14 -5.08
C GLY A 48 -9.75 7.90 -6.29
N GLY A 49 -9.77 7.31 -7.48
CA GLY A 49 -9.38 7.94 -8.74
C GLY A 49 -7.93 8.43 -8.78
N GLY A 50 -7.71 9.54 -9.49
CA GLY A 50 -6.39 10.13 -9.70
C GLY A 50 -5.59 10.41 -8.41
N PRO A 51 -6.19 10.97 -7.34
CA PRO A 51 -5.49 11.15 -6.08
C PRO A 51 -4.96 9.84 -5.48
N SER A 52 -5.77 8.79 -5.42
CA SER A 52 -5.31 7.48 -4.94
C SER A 52 -4.22 6.88 -5.81
N LEU A 53 -4.23 7.13 -7.12
CA LEU A 53 -3.17 6.68 -8.03
C LEU A 53 -1.80 7.26 -7.67
N MET A 54 -1.73 8.52 -7.25
CA MET A 54 -0.47 9.13 -6.81
C MET A 54 0.08 8.43 -5.57
N TYR A 55 -0.77 8.19 -4.56
CA TYR A 55 -0.37 7.49 -3.33
C TYR A 55 -0.14 5.98 -3.53
N ALA A 56 -0.76 5.38 -4.54
CA ALA A 56 -0.45 4.01 -4.95
C ALA A 56 1.01 3.90 -5.44
N GLY A 57 1.52 4.91 -6.15
CA GLY A 57 2.94 5.00 -6.51
C GLY A 57 3.85 5.00 -5.27
N GLU A 58 3.49 5.75 -4.24
CA GLU A 58 4.23 5.79 -2.97
C GLU A 58 4.22 4.43 -2.23
N VAL A 59 3.09 3.71 -2.26
CA VAL A 59 3.02 2.34 -1.70
C VAL A 59 4.00 1.41 -2.42
N LEU A 60 4.05 1.44 -3.75
CA LEU A 60 4.95 0.58 -4.53
C LEU A 60 6.42 0.91 -4.25
N ARG A 61 6.76 2.21 -4.20
CA ARG A 61 8.11 2.65 -3.84
C ARG A 61 8.51 2.17 -2.44
N ALA A 62 7.65 2.38 -1.46
CA ALA A 62 7.89 1.93 -0.08
C ALA A 62 8.02 0.40 0.01
N TYR A 63 7.20 -0.36 -0.72
CA TYR A 63 7.28 -1.81 -0.74
C TYR A 63 8.62 -2.29 -1.29
N ASP A 64 9.07 -1.71 -2.42
CA ASP A 64 10.33 -2.08 -3.05
C ASP A 64 11.55 -1.69 -2.19
N GLU A 65 11.51 -0.54 -1.50
CA GLU A 65 12.53 -0.14 -0.53
C GLU A 65 12.60 -1.11 0.66
N PHE A 66 11.47 -1.44 1.28
CA PHE A 66 11.45 -2.33 2.44
C PHE A 66 11.75 -3.79 2.09
N LYS A 67 11.54 -4.23 0.85
CA LYS A 67 11.84 -5.61 0.42
C LYS A 67 13.32 -5.84 0.15
N GLN A 68 14.07 -4.77 -0.14
CA GLN A 68 15.52 -4.81 -0.37
C GLN A 68 16.34 -4.68 0.93
N ALA A 69 15.72 -4.22 2.01
CA ALA A 69 16.32 -4.09 3.34
C ALA A 69 16.21 -5.39 4.16
#